data_AF-A0A2P5XY98-F1
#
_entry.id   AF-A0A2P5XY98-F1
#
_cell.length_a   1.000
_cell.length_b   1.000
_cell.length_c   1.000
_cell.angle_alpha   90.00
_cell.angle_beta   90.00
_cell.angle_gamma   90.00
#
_symmetry.space_group_name_H-M   'P 1'
#
loop_
_entity.id
_entity.type
_entity.pdbx_description
1 polymer ?
#
loop_
_entity_poly.entity_id
_entity_poly.type
_entity_poly.pdbx_seq_one_letter_code
_entity_poly.pdbx_strand_id
1 'polypeptide(L)'
;MLRYQWGDAVRFWNSKKGEEQSSGQKFGCLQLFDITHRKKDGSPMTTEATEIMEKLKDKRAEYEAVASSDSSVNLEDIDNQVITEVSGPERDQLAQMEACTVEQTSQLEAEAAARAAKQSRKNDELQQ
;
A
#
# COMPACT_ATOMS: atom_id res chain seq x y z
N MET A 1 21.81 -12.56 -12.16
CA MET A 1 21.95 -11.39 -13.06
C MET A 1 20.57 -10.80 -13.35
N LEU A 2 20.09 -9.87 -12.53
CA LEU A 2 18.76 -9.21 -12.64
C LEU A 2 18.81 -7.99 -13.58
N ARG A 3 19.16 -8.18 -14.85
CA ARG A 3 19.26 -7.07 -15.82
C ARG A 3 18.12 -7.03 -16.84
N TYR A 4 16.96 -7.58 -16.48
CA TYR A 4 15.80 -7.70 -17.37
C TYR A 4 14.47 -7.27 -16.73
N GLN A 5 14.48 -6.44 -15.69
CA GLN A 5 13.23 -6.04 -15.02
C GLN A 5 12.64 -4.70 -15.48
N TRP A 6 13.47 -3.74 -15.91
CA TRP A 6 12.99 -2.38 -16.23
C TRP A 6 12.40 -2.24 -17.64
N GLY A 7 12.99 -2.91 -18.65
CA GLY A 7 12.52 -2.80 -20.04
C GLY A 7 11.07 -3.23 -20.23
N ASP A 8 10.65 -4.31 -19.56
CA ASP A 8 9.26 -4.79 -19.62
C ASP A 8 8.26 -3.85 -18.95
N ALA A 9 8.62 -3.33 -17.78
CA ALA A 9 7.76 -2.39 -17.05
C ALA A 9 7.55 -1.11 -17.86
N VAL A 10 8.63 -0.60 -18.48
CA VAL A 10 8.58 0.55 -19.37
C VAL A 10 7.75 0.28 -20.63
N ARG A 11 7.83 -0.93 -21.20
CA ARG A 11 7.00 -1.33 -22.36
C ARG A 11 5.52 -1.44 -22.00
N PHE A 12 5.21 -2.08 -20.87
CA PHE A 12 3.84 -2.19 -20.38
C PHE A 12 3.25 -0.82 -20.09
N TRP A 13 4.01 0.05 -19.42
CA TRP A 13 3.62 1.44 -19.15
C TRP A 13 3.36 2.25 -20.43
N ASN A 14 4.26 2.16 -21.42
CA ASN A 14 4.05 2.83 -22.71
C ASN A 14 2.82 2.30 -23.46
N SER A 15 2.53 1.00 -23.36
CA SER A 15 1.33 0.41 -23.95
C SER A 15 0.06 0.97 -23.32
N LYS A 16 0.03 1.11 -21.98
CA LYS A 16 -1.11 1.68 -21.25
C LYS A 16 -1.31 3.17 -21.52
N LYS A 17 -0.21 3.91 -21.64
CA LYS A 17 -0.23 5.33 -22.01
C LYS A 17 -0.71 5.57 -23.45
N GLY A 18 -0.43 4.65 -24.37
CA GLY A 18 -0.98 4.69 -25.74
C GLY A 18 -2.49 4.45 -25.77
N GLU A 19 -2.99 3.58 -24.89
CA GLU A 19 -4.42 3.30 -24.71
C GLU A 19 -5.17 4.55 -24.19
N GLU A 20 -4.60 5.26 -23.20
CA GLU A 20 -5.09 6.55 -22.67
C GLU A 20 -5.25 7.63 -23.75
N GLN A 21 -4.22 7.79 -24.60
CA GLN A 21 -4.24 8.77 -25.68
C GLN A 21 -5.25 8.43 -26.79
N SER A 22 -5.53 7.14 -26.98
CA SER A 22 -6.49 6.66 -27.98
C SER A 22 -7.94 6.70 -27.49
N SER A 23 -8.18 6.50 -26.20
CA SER A 23 -9.53 6.53 -25.60
C SER A 23 -9.97 7.94 -25.23
N GLY A 24 -9.03 8.89 -25.09
CA GLY A 24 -9.29 10.23 -24.57
C GLY A 24 -9.69 10.24 -23.09
N GLN A 25 -9.63 9.07 -22.44
CA GLN A 25 -9.99 8.85 -21.05
C GLN A 25 -8.70 8.84 -20.24
N LYS A 26 -8.53 9.84 -19.37
CA LYS A 26 -7.40 9.88 -18.44
C LYS A 26 -7.39 8.61 -17.59
N PHE A 27 -6.18 8.11 -17.33
CA PHE A 27 -6.00 7.00 -16.38
C PHE A 27 -6.42 7.49 -14.99
N GLY A 28 -7.63 7.11 -14.57
CA GLY A 28 -8.11 7.37 -13.22
C GLY A 28 -7.20 6.73 -12.18
N CYS A 29 -7.15 7.31 -10.98
CA CYS A 29 -6.27 6.86 -9.91
C CYS A 29 -6.47 5.37 -9.56
N LEU A 30 -7.66 4.82 -9.79
CA LEU A 30 -7.97 3.40 -9.60
C LEU A 30 -7.21 2.49 -10.58
N GLN A 31 -7.08 2.90 -11.84
CA GLN A 31 -6.25 2.16 -12.80
C GLN A 31 -4.77 2.22 -12.44
N LEU A 32 -4.30 3.34 -11.91
CA LEU A 32 -2.92 3.46 -11.44
C LEU A 32 -2.68 2.51 -10.25
N PHE A 33 -3.62 2.45 -9.31
CA PHE A 33 -3.59 1.53 -8.18
C PHE A 33 -3.52 0.06 -8.65
N ASP A 34 -4.35 -0.33 -9.62
CA ASP A 34 -4.33 -1.68 -10.21
C ASP A 34 -2.97 -2.04 -10.84
N ILE A 35 -2.32 -1.09 -11.51
CA ILE A 35 -1.02 -1.31 -12.14
C ILE A 35 0.08 -1.48 -11.10
N THR A 36 0.08 -0.67 -10.04
CA THR A 36 1.15 -0.71 -9.01
C THR A 36 1.03 -1.92 -8.08
N HIS A 37 -0.18 -2.48 -7.92
CA HIS A 37 -0.45 -3.58 -6.99
C HIS A 37 -0.62 -4.96 -7.68
N ARG A 38 -0.43 -5.04 -9.00
CA ARG A 38 -0.38 -6.30 -9.74
C ARG A 38 1.04 -6.69 -10.15
N LYS A 39 1.27 -8.00 -10.16
CA LYS A 39 2.46 -8.62 -10.73
C LYS A 39 2.38 -8.65 -12.26
N LYS A 40 3.49 -8.96 -12.93
CA LYS A 40 3.57 -9.04 -14.40
C LYS A 40 2.63 -10.09 -15.02
N ASP A 41 2.32 -11.15 -14.28
CA ASP A 41 1.35 -12.19 -14.67
C ASP A 41 -0.10 -11.74 -14.51
N GLY A 42 -0.34 -10.51 -14.04
CA GLY A 42 -1.68 -9.95 -13.83
C GLY A 42 -2.29 -10.33 -12.48
N SER A 43 -1.67 -11.21 -11.72
CA SER A 43 -2.10 -11.57 -10.37
C SER A 43 -1.86 -10.42 -9.39
N PRO A 44 -2.72 -10.24 -8.37
CA PRO A 44 -2.48 -9.29 -7.30
C PRO A 44 -1.20 -9.63 -6.53
N MET A 45 -0.50 -8.60 -6.04
CA MET A 45 0.77 -8.75 -5.34
C MET A 45 0.59 -9.50 -4.01
N THR A 46 -0.47 -9.18 -3.28
CA THR A 46 -0.84 -9.73 -1.97
C THR A 46 -2.34 -10.04 -1.92
N THR A 47 -2.76 -10.85 -0.94
CA THR A 47 -4.19 -11.12 -0.69
C THR A 47 -4.93 -9.87 -0.25
N GLU A 48 -4.30 -9.02 0.55
CA GLU A 48 -4.81 -7.70 0.94
C GLU A 48 -5.04 -6.80 -0.28
N ALA A 49 -4.07 -6.72 -1.21
CA ALA A 49 -4.25 -6.01 -2.48
C ALA A 49 -5.47 -6.50 -3.27
N THR A 50 -5.77 -7.80 -3.20
CA THR A 50 -6.94 -8.38 -3.88
C THR A 50 -8.24 -7.87 -3.26
N GLU A 51 -8.32 -7.88 -1.93
CA GLU A 51 -9.48 -7.41 -1.18
C GLU A 51 -9.71 -5.90 -1.38
N ILE A 52 -8.64 -5.10 -1.37
CA ILE A 52 -8.71 -3.66 -1.66
C ILE A 52 -9.25 -3.43 -3.07
N MET A 53 -8.70 -4.12 -4.07
CA MET A 53 -9.12 -3.96 -5.46
C MET A 53 -10.60 -4.34 -5.66
N GLU A 54 -11.09 -5.37 -4.98
CA GLU A 54 -12.50 -5.76 -4.99
C GLU A 54 -13.37 -4.64 -4.39
N LYS A 55 -13.02 -4.16 -3.19
CA LYS A 55 -13.70 -3.05 -2.52
C LYS A 55 -13.73 -1.77 -3.35
N LEU A 56 -12.61 -1.41 -4.00
CA LEU A 56 -12.53 -0.23 -4.86
C LEU A 56 -13.47 -0.34 -6.06
N LYS A 57 -13.61 -1.53 -6.67
CA LYS A 57 -14.50 -1.74 -7.82
C LYS A 57 -15.97 -1.67 -7.42
N ASP A 58 -16.34 -2.27 -6.29
CA ASP A 58 -17.70 -2.19 -5.77
C ASP A 58 -18.08 -0.75 -5.42
N LYS A 59 -17.19 -0.04 -4.71
CA LYS A 59 -17.43 1.36 -4.32
C LYS A 59 -17.52 2.28 -5.53
N ARG A 60 -16.66 2.09 -6.53
CA ARG A 60 -16.76 2.85 -7.79
C ARG A 60 -18.11 2.63 -8.47
N ALA A 61 -18.63 1.41 -8.50
CA ALA A 61 -19.94 1.12 -9.09
C ALA A 61 -21.09 1.79 -8.31
N GLU A 62 -21.01 1.84 -6.98
CA GLU A 62 -21.97 2.59 -6.15
C GLU A 62 -21.98 4.08 -6.50
N TYR A 63 -20.80 4.72 -6.57
CA TYR A 63 -20.70 6.15 -6.88
C TYR A 63 -21.02 6.48 -8.33
N GLU A 64 -20.70 5.61 -9.29
CA GLU A 64 -21.06 5.78 -10.70
C GLU A 64 -22.58 5.72 -10.90
N ALA A 65 -23.29 4.86 -10.14
CA ALA A 65 -24.75 4.82 -10.15
C ALA A 65 -25.38 6.11 -9.59
N VAL A 66 -24.75 6.73 -8.59
CA VAL A 66 -25.21 8.00 -7.99
C VAL A 66 -24.87 9.20 -8.88
N ALA A 67 -23.65 9.26 -9.40
CA ALA A 67 -23.20 10.31 -10.31
C ALA A 67 -23.95 10.30 -11.66
N SER A 68 -24.45 9.14 -12.09
CA SER A 68 -25.37 9.05 -13.23
C SER A 68 -26.63 9.92 -13.04
N SER A 69 -27.05 10.18 -11.80
CA SER A 69 -28.16 11.09 -11.48
C SER A 69 -27.73 12.55 -11.31
N ASP A 70 -26.47 12.80 -10.95
CA ASP A 70 -25.92 14.14 -10.70
C ASP A 70 -24.79 14.43 -11.70
N SER A 71 -25.17 14.98 -12.87
CA SER A 71 -24.27 15.23 -14.01
C SER A 71 -23.08 16.16 -13.74
N SER A 72 -22.97 16.70 -12.51
CA SER A 72 -21.93 17.62 -12.08
C SER A 72 -20.68 16.92 -11.54
N VAL A 73 -20.76 15.62 -11.19
CA VAL A 73 -19.66 14.89 -10.54
C VAL A 73 -18.69 14.36 -11.60
N ASN A 74 -17.41 14.77 -11.51
CA ASN A 74 -16.37 14.32 -12.42
C ASN A 74 -15.89 12.90 -12.06
N LEU A 75 -15.65 12.04 -13.06
CA LEU A 75 -15.14 10.67 -12.87
C LEU A 75 -13.82 10.64 -12.08
N GLU A 76 -12.93 11.61 -12.32
CA GLU A 76 -11.66 11.71 -11.58
C GLU A 76 -11.87 12.01 -10.09
N ASP A 77 -12.92 12.75 -9.76
CA ASP A 77 -13.27 13.12 -8.37
C ASP A 77 -13.82 11.91 -7.61
N ILE A 78 -14.61 11.08 -8.31
CA ILE A 78 -15.11 9.80 -7.79
C ILE A 78 -13.97 8.85 -7.50
N ASP A 79 -13.04 8.66 -8.44
CA ASP A 79 -11.90 7.76 -8.25
C ASP A 79 -11.00 8.20 -7.09
N ASN A 80 -10.77 9.51 -6.94
CA ASN A 80 -9.99 10.07 -5.83
C ASN A 80 -10.70 9.88 -4.48
N GLN A 81 -12.01 10.09 -4.43
CA GLN A 81 -12.81 9.87 -3.23
C GLN A 81 -12.79 8.39 -2.82
N VAL A 82 -13.06 7.49 -3.77
CA VAL A 82 -13.10 6.04 -3.53
C VAL A 82 -11.76 5.53 -2.99
N ILE A 83 -10.63 5.98 -3.55
CA ILE A 83 -9.30 5.60 -3.04
C ILE A 83 -9.05 6.15 -1.64
N THR A 84 -9.43 7.40 -1.38
CA THR A 84 -9.21 8.01 -0.07
C THR A 84 -10.01 7.30 1.02
N GLU A 85 -11.25 6.91 0.72
CA GLU A 85 -12.11 6.19 1.66
C GLU A 85 -11.68 4.74 1.88
N VAL A 86 -11.26 4.02 0.84
CA VAL A 86 -10.89 2.61 0.94
C VAL A 86 -9.45 2.43 1.44
N SER A 87 -8.49 3.20 0.93
CA SER A 87 -7.06 3.08 1.30
C SER A 87 -6.66 3.94 2.50
N GLY A 88 -7.46 4.92 2.91
CA GLY A 88 -7.20 5.73 4.11
C GLY A 88 -7.06 4.89 5.39
N PRO A 89 -8.03 4.03 5.73
CA PRO A 89 -7.98 3.18 6.93
C PRO A 89 -6.79 2.22 6.98
N GLU A 90 -6.28 1.82 5.81
CA GLU A 90 -5.16 0.90 5.67
C GLU A 90 -3.82 1.57 5.98
N ARG A 91 -3.65 2.82 5.56
CA ARG A 91 -2.48 3.65 5.91
C ARG A 91 -2.41 3.89 7.41
N ASP A 92 -3.55 4.11 8.05
CA ASP A 92 -3.63 4.31 9.50
C ASP A 92 -3.32 3.03 10.26
N GLN A 93 -3.75 1.86 9.76
CA GLN A 93 -3.40 0.56 10.34
C GLN A 93 -1.90 0.26 10.19
N LEU A 94 -1.33 0.55 9.02
CA LEU A 94 0.10 0.35 8.79
C LEU A 94 0.95 1.26 9.69
N ALA A 95 0.57 2.53 9.83
CA ALA A 95 1.22 3.46 10.74
C ALA A 95 1.12 3.01 12.22
N GLN A 96 -0.03 2.48 12.64
CA GLN A 96 -0.20 1.93 13.98
C GLN A 96 0.62 0.66 14.21
N MET A 97 0.70 -0.22 13.21
CA MET A 97 1.52 -1.42 13.28
C MET A 97 3.01 -1.05 13.36
N GLU A 98 3.49 -0.12 12.55
CA GLU A 98 4.87 0.38 12.63
C GLU A 98 5.16 1.00 14.00
N ALA A 99 4.28 1.86 14.52
CA ALA A 99 4.44 2.47 15.83
C ALA A 99 4.51 1.42 16.96
N CYS A 100 3.62 0.42 16.94
CA CYS A 100 3.63 -0.69 17.89
C CYS A 100 4.93 -1.50 17.80
N THR A 101 5.42 -1.75 16.58
CA THR A 101 6.65 -2.52 16.36
C THR A 101 7.86 -1.79 16.92
N VAL A 102 7.97 -0.47 16.68
CA VAL A 102 9.05 0.37 17.21
C VAL A 102 9.02 0.41 18.74
N GLU A 103 7.84 0.53 19.33
CA GLU A 103 7.68 0.51 20.79
C GLU A 103 8.12 -0.84 21.39
N GLN A 104 7.69 -1.96 20.82
CA GLN A 104 8.08 -3.29 21.30
C GLN A 104 9.58 -3.54 21.16
N THR A 105 10.20 -3.11 20.06
CA THR A 105 11.66 -3.22 19.91
C THR A 105 12.41 -2.42 20.96
N SER A 106 11.96 -1.21 21.29
CA SER A 106 12.59 -0.36 22.31
C SER A 106 12.50 -0.99 23.71
N GLN A 107 11.36 -1.61 24.04
CA GLN A 107 11.19 -2.31 25.32
C GLN A 107 12.11 -3.53 25.44
N LEU A 108 12.21 -4.35 24.39
CA LEU A 108 13.09 -5.52 24.36
C LEU A 108 14.58 -5.14 24.51
N GLU A 109 15.00 -4.04 23.88
CA GLU A 109 16.38 -3.58 23.93
C GLU A 109 16.74 -3.04 25.33
N ALA A 110 15.84 -2.27 25.95
CA ALA A 110 16.00 -1.80 27.32
C ALA A 110 16.04 -2.96 28.34
N GLU A 111 15.20 -3.98 28.14
CA GLU A 111 15.17 -5.14 29.01
C GLU A 111 16.43 -6.00 28.85
N ALA A 112 16.93 -6.17 27.62
CA ALA A 112 18.19 -6.85 27.35
C ALA A 112 19.38 -6.11 28.00
N ALA A 113 19.43 -4.78 27.89
CA ALA A 113 20.45 -3.95 28.53
C ALA A 113 20.40 -4.03 30.07
N ALA A 114 19.19 -4.00 30.65
CA ALA A 114 19.00 -4.13 32.10
C ALA A 114 19.45 -5.51 32.62
N ARG A 115 19.17 -6.58 31.85
CA ARG A 115 19.64 -7.94 32.17
C ARG A 115 21.16 -8.05 32.06
N ALA A 116 21.78 -7.48 31.02
CA ALA A 116 23.23 -7.47 30.84
C ALA A 116 23.95 -6.73 31.98
N ALA A 117 23.46 -5.56 32.39
CA ALA A 117 24.03 -4.77 33.48
C ALA A 117 23.89 -5.45 34.86
N LYS A 118 22.80 -6.17 35.10
CA LYS A 118 22.64 -6.99 36.31
C LYS A 118 23.61 -8.18 36.33
N GLN A 119 23.85 -8.79 35.17
CA GLN A 119 24.76 -9.93 35.05
C GLN A 119 26.22 -9.51 35.26
N SER A 120 26.65 -8.35 34.71
CA SER A 120 28.01 -7.85 34.89
C SER A 120 28.32 -7.55 36.36
N ARG A 121 27.41 -6.87 37.07
CA ARG A 121 27.56 -6.58 38.52
C ARG A 121 27.78 -7.84 39.36
N LYS A 122 27.03 -8.91 39.07
CA LYS A 122 27.17 -10.19 39.77
C LYS A 122 28.52 -10.88 39.50
N ASN A 123 29.05 -10.74 38.29
CA ASN A 123 30.36 -11.31 37.96
C ASN A 123 31.49 -10.53 38.66
N ASP A 124 31.38 -9.20 38.76
CA ASP A 124 32.38 -8.37 39.44
C ASP A 124 32.42 -8.63 40.96
N GLU A 125 31.27 -8.86 41.60
CA GLU A 125 31.18 -9.24 43.02
C GLU A 125 31.77 -10.63 43.32
N LEU A 126 31.73 -11.56 42.37
CA LEU A 126 32.30 -12.92 42.54
C LEU A 126 33.82 -12.97 42.29
N GLN A 127 34.41 -11.91 41.74
CA GLN A 127 35.84 -11.81 41.47
C GLN A 127 36.62 -10.97 42.51
N GLN A 128 35.94 -10.45 43.54
CA GLN A 128 36.55 -9.81 44.73
C GLN A 128 36.66 -10.80 45.90
#